data_AF-A0AA40DXK2-F1
#
_entry.id   AF-A0AA40DXK2-F1
#
_cell.length_a   1.000
_cell.length_b   1.000
_cell.length_c   1.000
_cell.angle_alpha   90.00
_cell.angle_beta   90.00
_cell.angle_gamma   90.00
#
_symmetry.space_group_name_H-M   'P 1'
#
loop_
_entity.id
_entity.type
_entity.pdbx_description
1 polymer ?
#
loop_
_entity_poly.entity_id
_entity_poly.type
_entity_poly.pdbx_seq_one_letter_code
_entity_poly.pdbx_strand_id
1 'polypeptide(L)'
;MADQLSLNMAQTLAPVSQKIKELQAEGLSEDETKMLAIPMSLLQDAPKDTTSNDTVGTASTSSAAAVSIDSLSPATQASTEVFLMELWELLISLVSSVPYNHPVQDTIVAFLQELRLRARGTVAVWGARERLWRDLPLLSGFVREAWIDPESIQDEDAECINFNDRYEWINFNAFVARVTNLGLTNWTVWGMIGIRAGLEGGAPESSSVEKGIEKGMEKGIEKDFPEYSIPEYKLIVASHWILLAGKPIFRDAFRADTLDSRELKMTAPGPLYRGKPGLCMDRW
;
A
#
# COMPACT_ATOMS: atom_id res chain seq x y z
N MET A 1 16.64 14.51 22.29
CA MET A 1 15.41 14.41 21.48
C MET A 1 15.70 14.56 19.99
N ALA A 2 16.37 15.63 19.53
CA ALA A 2 16.82 15.77 18.14
C ALA A 2 17.77 14.64 17.67
N ASP A 3 18.69 14.19 18.53
CA ASP A 3 19.61 13.08 18.22
C ASP A 3 18.94 11.71 18.13
N GLN A 4 17.73 11.55 18.68
CA GLN A 4 16.98 10.30 18.63
C GLN A 4 16.09 10.23 17.38
N LEU A 5 15.60 11.38 16.91
CA LEU A 5 14.92 11.53 15.62
C LEU A 5 15.89 11.37 14.44
N SER A 6 17.11 11.90 14.54
CA SER A 6 18.14 11.72 13.50
C SER A 6 18.66 10.28 13.42
N LEU A 7 18.80 9.61 14.58
CA LEU A 7 19.18 8.20 14.65
C LEU A 7 18.06 7.30 14.09
N ASN A 8 16.79 7.62 14.37
CA ASN A 8 15.66 6.94 13.77
C ASN A 8 15.60 7.17 12.24
N MET A 9 15.81 8.39 11.73
CA MET A 9 15.88 8.65 10.28
C MET A 9 16.94 7.79 9.58
N ALA A 10 18.15 7.70 10.14
CA ALA A 10 19.23 6.91 9.54
C ALA A 10 18.93 5.39 9.58
N GLN A 11 18.26 4.90 10.62
CA GLN A 11 17.87 3.50 10.76
C GLN A 11 16.65 3.15 9.87
N THR A 12 15.72 4.08 9.68
CA THR A 12 14.51 3.90 8.86
C THR A 12 14.80 3.94 7.35
N LEU A 13 15.80 4.70 6.92
CA LEU A 13 16.22 4.79 5.51
C LEU A 13 17.29 3.76 5.14
N ALA A 14 17.83 3.02 6.11
CA ALA A 14 18.83 1.98 5.87
C ALA A 14 18.32 0.84 4.98
N PRO A 15 17.08 0.29 5.15
CA PRO A 15 16.54 -0.74 4.27
C PRO A 15 16.34 -0.23 2.84
N VAL A 16 15.83 0.99 2.68
CA VAL A 16 15.68 1.62 1.36
C VAL A 16 17.04 1.84 0.70
N SER A 17 18.00 2.38 1.46
CA SER A 17 19.37 2.59 0.97
C SER A 17 20.08 1.28 0.66
N GLN A 18 19.78 0.20 1.38
CA GLN A 18 20.33 -1.12 1.15
C GLN A 18 19.71 -1.77 -0.08
N LYS A 19 18.38 -1.71 -0.24
CA LYS A 19 17.69 -2.18 -1.45
C LYS A 19 18.19 -1.44 -2.70
N ILE A 20 18.43 -0.13 -2.59
CA ILE A 20 19.03 0.67 -3.66
C ILE A 20 20.47 0.23 -3.94
N LYS A 21 21.27 -0.09 -2.92
CA LYS A 21 22.63 -0.60 -3.11
C LYS A 21 22.65 -1.99 -3.74
N GLU A 22 21.69 -2.85 -3.40
CA GLU A 22 21.51 -4.16 -4.00
C GLU A 22 21.15 -4.02 -5.48
N LEU A 23 20.17 -3.16 -5.80
CA LEU A 23 19.82 -2.84 -7.19
C LEU A 23 21.03 -2.25 -7.94
N GLN A 24 21.78 -1.30 -7.36
CA GLN A 24 22.99 -0.73 -7.97
C GLN A 24 24.11 -1.76 -8.20
N ALA A 25 24.19 -2.81 -7.39
CA ALA A 25 25.18 -3.88 -7.54
C ALA A 25 24.89 -4.82 -8.71
N GLU A 26 23.66 -4.83 -9.23
CA GLU A 26 23.22 -5.71 -10.34
C GLU A 26 23.55 -5.16 -11.74
N GLY A 27 24.20 -3.99 -11.83
CA GLY A 27 24.66 -3.45 -13.12
C GLY A 27 23.55 -2.72 -13.89
N LEU A 28 22.81 -1.86 -13.19
CA LEU A 28 21.73 -1.05 -13.75
C LEU A 28 22.19 -0.14 -14.89
N SER A 29 21.28 0.06 -15.84
CA SER A 29 21.36 1.11 -16.85
C SER A 29 21.37 2.51 -16.23
N GLU A 30 21.80 3.50 -17.02
CA GLU A 30 21.82 4.90 -16.59
C GLU A 30 20.42 5.43 -16.25
N ASP A 31 19.38 4.92 -16.92
CA ASP A 31 18.00 5.34 -16.73
C ASP A 31 17.40 4.73 -15.45
N GLU A 32 17.70 3.47 -15.14
CA GLU A 32 17.36 2.84 -13.84
C GLU A 32 18.06 3.57 -12.69
N THR A 33 19.32 3.95 -12.86
CA THR A 33 20.06 4.73 -11.85
C THR A 33 19.41 6.09 -11.59
N LYS A 34 18.94 6.77 -12.64
CA LYS A 34 18.19 8.04 -12.52
C LYS A 34 16.82 7.84 -11.89
N MET A 35 16.15 6.72 -12.19
CA MET A 35 14.87 6.37 -11.58
C MET A 35 15.01 6.17 -10.06
N LEU A 36 16.08 5.49 -9.62
CA LEU A 36 16.39 5.29 -8.20
C LEU A 36 16.82 6.56 -7.46
N ALA A 37 17.40 7.53 -8.16
CA ALA A 37 17.80 8.81 -7.57
C ALA A 37 16.59 9.68 -7.16
N ILE A 38 15.42 9.45 -7.75
CA ILE A 38 14.20 10.25 -7.52
C ILE A 38 13.55 9.92 -6.17
N PRO A 39 13.36 8.65 -5.76
CA PRO A 39 13.07 8.30 -4.38
C PRO A 39 14.03 8.93 -3.39
N MET A 40 15.34 8.93 -3.69
CA MET A 40 16.34 9.50 -2.79
C MET A 40 16.20 11.01 -2.59
N SER A 41 15.89 11.76 -3.65
CA SER A 41 15.61 13.20 -3.50
C SER A 41 14.32 13.46 -2.72
N LEU A 42 13.28 12.65 -2.94
CA LEU A 42 12.03 12.72 -2.16
C LEU A 42 12.25 12.44 -0.67
N LEU A 43 13.20 11.56 -0.32
CA LEU A 43 13.56 11.24 1.05
C LEU A 43 14.43 12.32 1.71
N GLN A 44 15.35 12.95 0.95
CA GLN A 44 16.30 13.93 1.47
C GLN A 44 15.69 15.32 1.71
N ASP A 45 14.74 15.72 0.86
CA ASP A 45 14.12 17.05 0.91
C ASP A 45 12.83 17.09 1.74
N ALA A 46 12.44 15.96 2.35
CA ALA A 46 11.25 15.93 3.19
C ALA A 46 11.42 16.84 4.43
N PRO A 47 10.37 17.58 4.83
CA PRO A 47 10.41 18.45 6.00
C PRO A 47 10.82 17.66 7.24
N LYS A 48 11.86 18.11 7.93
CA LYS A 48 12.42 17.42 9.11
C LYS A 48 11.62 17.65 10.40
N ASP A 49 10.63 18.56 10.40
CA ASP A 49 9.78 18.86 11.56
C ASP A 49 8.39 19.41 11.16
N THR A 50 7.36 18.98 11.89
CA THR A 50 5.93 19.33 11.68
C THR A 50 5.52 20.69 12.26
N THR A 51 6.45 21.62 12.51
CA THR A 51 6.14 22.89 13.21
C THR A 51 6.24 24.16 12.37
N SER A 52 6.51 24.06 11.07
CA SER A 52 6.60 25.23 10.19
C SER A 52 5.65 25.08 9.00
N ASN A 53 4.99 26.18 8.66
CA ASN A 53 3.93 26.32 7.67
C ASN A 53 4.42 26.18 6.21
N ASP A 54 5.44 25.34 5.96
CA ASP A 54 6.15 25.20 4.69
C ASP A 54 5.43 24.23 3.74
N THR A 55 4.20 24.58 3.35
CA THR A 55 3.50 23.92 2.24
C THR A 55 4.16 24.20 0.88
N VAL A 56 5.07 25.19 0.82
CA VAL A 56 5.75 25.62 -0.41
C VAL A 56 6.98 24.73 -0.74
N GLY A 57 7.64 24.13 0.27
CA GLY A 57 8.84 23.30 0.07
C GLY A 57 8.53 21.92 -0.50
N THR A 58 7.51 21.24 0.01
CA THR A 58 7.12 19.88 -0.41
C THR A 58 6.60 19.81 -1.84
N ALA A 59 5.82 20.81 -2.26
CA ALA A 59 5.30 20.89 -3.63
C ALA A 59 6.43 21.02 -4.68
N SER A 60 7.53 21.71 -4.33
CA SER A 60 8.67 21.89 -5.24
C SER A 60 9.41 20.57 -5.51
N THR A 61 9.65 19.75 -4.49
CA THR A 61 10.34 18.45 -4.64
C THR A 61 9.48 17.42 -5.36
N SER A 62 8.20 17.26 -4.97
CA SER A 62 7.28 16.33 -5.64
C SER A 62 7.07 16.68 -7.11
N SER A 63 6.98 17.97 -7.43
CA SER A 63 6.87 18.42 -8.81
C SER A 63 8.17 18.18 -9.60
N ALA A 64 9.34 18.48 -9.03
CA ALA A 64 10.62 18.19 -9.67
C ALA A 64 10.79 16.68 -9.97
N ALA A 65 10.48 15.82 -8.99
CA ALA A 65 10.47 14.37 -9.17
C ALA A 65 9.54 13.92 -10.30
N ALA A 66 8.33 14.48 -10.37
CA ALA A 66 7.38 14.17 -11.43
C ALA A 66 7.85 14.67 -12.82
N VAL A 67 8.55 15.81 -12.92
CA VAL A 67 9.18 16.24 -14.18
C VAL A 67 10.25 15.23 -14.60
N SER A 68 11.09 14.79 -13.67
CA SER A 68 12.16 13.84 -13.96
C SER A 68 11.61 12.48 -14.41
N ILE A 69 10.59 11.94 -13.76
CA ILE A 69 9.96 10.68 -14.21
C ILE A 69 9.30 10.84 -15.58
N ASP A 70 8.60 11.95 -15.82
CA ASP A 70 7.97 12.20 -17.12
C ASP A 70 8.99 12.38 -18.25
N SER A 71 10.17 12.93 -17.98
CA SER A 71 11.24 13.07 -18.98
C SER A 71 11.97 11.76 -19.27
N LEU A 72 12.06 10.85 -18.28
CA LEU A 72 12.63 9.51 -18.43
C LEU A 72 11.69 8.53 -19.15
N SER A 73 10.38 8.82 -19.15
CA SER A 73 9.38 7.98 -19.81
C SER A 73 9.74 7.70 -21.27
N PRO A 74 9.86 6.42 -21.67
CA PRO A 74 10.25 6.07 -23.02
C PRO A 74 9.23 6.50 -24.09
N ALA A 75 9.69 6.62 -25.34
CA ALA A 75 8.86 7.01 -26.47
C ALA A 75 8.10 5.82 -27.11
N THR A 76 8.55 4.59 -26.92
CA THR A 76 7.92 3.39 -27.52
C THR A 76 7.03 2.68 -26.51
N GLN A 77 5.97 2.04 -26.99
CA GLN A 77 5.01 1.36 -26.12
C GLN A 77 5.65 0.25 -25.28
N ALA A 78 6.44 -0.64 -25.91
CA ALA A 78 7.04 -1.79 -25.21
C ALA A 78 8.02 -1.35 -24.12
N SER A 79 8.82 -0.31 -24.37
CA SER A 79 9.71 0.25 -23.35
C SER A 79 8.94 1.00 -22.26
N THR A 80 7.81 1.61 -22.59
CA THR A 80 6.95 2.28 -21.60
C THR A 80 6.32 1.29 -20.62
N GLU A 81 5.88 0.12 -21.09
CA GLU A 81 5.32 -0.92 -20.21
C GLU A 81 6.35 -1.40 -19.18
N VAL A 82 7.56 -1.77 -19.62
CA VAL A 82 8.66 -2.19 -18.73
C VAL A 82 9.03 -1.08 -17.75
N PHE A 83 9.18 0.16 -18.24
CA PHE A 83 9.47 1.32 -17.40
C PHE A 83 8.40 1.54 -16.31
N LEU A 84 7.12 1.39 -16.65
CA LEU A 84 6.03 1.53 -15.69
C LEU A 84 6.08 0.43 -14.62
N MET A 85 6.38 -0.81 -15.01
CA MET A 85 6.53 -1.92 -14.07
C MET A 85 7.65 -1.64 -13.05
N GLU A 86 8.85 -1.30 -13.52
CA GLU A 86 10.00 -0.96 -12.67
C GLU A 86 9.69 0.22 -11.74
N LEU A 87 9.07 1.28 -12.28
CA LEU A 87 8.67 2.45 -11.51
C LEU A 87 7.72 2.09 -10.38
N TRP A 88 6.71 1.26 -10.65
CA TRP A 88 5.73 0.88 -9.63
C TRP A 88 6.32 -0.08 -8.60
N GLU A 89 7.14 -1.05 -8.99
CA GLU A 89 7.86 -1.93 -8.04
C GLU A 89 8.73 -1.12 -7.08
N LEU A 90 9.45 -0.13 -7.61
CA LEU A 90 10.27 0.77 -6.82
C LEU A 90 9.44 1.64 -5.88
N LEU A 91 8.36 2.23 -6.39
CA LEU A 91 7.44 3.06 -5.59
C LEU A 91 6.84 2.26 -4.44
N ILE A 92 6.37 1.05 -4.72
CA ILE A 92 5.76 0.15 -3.73
C ILE A 92 6.80 -0.22 -2.66
N SER A 93 8.01 -0.60 -3.07
CA SER A 93 9.11 -0.90 -2.15
C SER A 93 9.41 0.30 -1.24
N LEU A 94 9.48 1.50 -1.83
CA LEU A 94 9.74 2.74 -1.11
C LEU A 94 8.67 3.03 -0.05
N VAL A 95 7.39 3.02 -0.42
CA VAL A 95 6.29 3.37 0.51
C VAL A 95 6.10 2.33 1.61
N SER A 96 6.45 1.07 1.35
CA SER A 96 6.45 0.01 2.36
C SER A 96 7.55 0.24 3.41
N SER A 97 8.74 0.70 3.00
CA SER A 97 9.83 0.96 3.95
C SER A 97 9.69 2.27 4.74
N VAL A 98 8.89 3.24 4.27
CA VAL A 98 8.69 4.53 4.95
C VAL A 98 7.58 4.41 6.00
N PRO A 99 7.82 4.74 7.29
CA PRO A 99 6.80 4.67 8.33
C PRO A 99 5.54 5.46 7.97
N TYR A 100 4.37 4.88 8.26
CA TYR A 100 3.05 5.43 7.89
C TYR A 100 2.79 6.88 8.38
N ASN A 101 3.47 7.28 9.45
CA ASN A 101 3.36 8.60 10.08
C ASN A 101 4.47 9.57 9.65
N HIS A 102 5.39 9.15 8.79
CA HIS A 102 6.48 9.98 8.30
C HIS A 102 6.00 10.93 7.19
N PRO A 103 6.40 12.22 7.18
CA PRO A 103 5.95 13.20 6.19
C PRO A 103 6.30 12.83 4.74
N VAL A 104 7.33 12.00 4.53
CA VAL A 104 7.66 11.45 3.20
C VAL A 104 6.48 10.72 2.58
N GLN A 105 5.61 10.06 3.35
CA GLN A 105 4.40 9.43 2.83
C GLN A 105 3.56 10.45 2.05
N ASP A 106 3.39 11.65 2.61
CA ASP A 106 2.65 12.74 1.96
C ASP A 106 3.41 13.31 0.76
N THR A 107 4.73 13.41 0.83
CA THR A 107 5.57 13.83 -0.32
C THR A 107 5.45 12.86 -1.50
N ILE A 108 5.42 11.55 -1.25
CA ILE A 108 5.26 10.53 -2.30
C ILE A 108 3.83 10.57 -2.88
N VAL A 109 2.82 10.77 -2.04
CA VAL A 109 1.44 10.96 -2.51
C VAL A 109 1.31 12.22 -3.38
N ALA A 110 1.93 13.34 -2.97
CA ALA A 110 1.99 14.56 -3.75
C ALA A 110 2.73 14.37 -5.08
N PHE A 111 3.79 13.53 -5.11
CA PHE A 111 4.46 13.14 -6.34
C PHE A 111 3.50 12.45 -7.33
N LEU A 112 2.63 11.55 -6.86
CA LEU A 112 1.61 10.94 -7.73
C LEU A 112 0.59 11.97 -8.24
N GLN A 113 0.19 12.95 -7.42
CA GLN A 113 -0.69 14.03 -7.86
C GLN A 113 -0.06 14.83 -8.99
N GLU A 114 1.19 15.24 -8.78
CA GLU A 114 1.99 15.97 -9.75
C GLU A 114 2.18 15.18 -11.05
N LEU A 115 2.47 13.88 -10.94
CA LEU A 115 2.60 13.00 -12.10
C LEU A 115 1.30 12.98 -12.92
N ARG A 116 0.13 12.86 -12.27
CA ARG A 116 -1.18 12.91 -12.97
C ARG A 116 -1.44 14.22 -13.71
N LEU A 117 -0.85 15.34 -13.29
CA LEU A 117 -0.97 16.63 -13.99
C LEU A 117 -0.20 16.66 -15.31
N ARG A 118 0.76 15.75 -15.49
CA ARG A 118 1.59 15.61 -16.71
C ARG A 118 0.98 14.66 -17.73
N ALA A 119 -0.32 14.38 -17.61
CA ALA A 119 -1.05 13.47 -18.48
C ALA A 119 -0.79 13.74 -19.97
N ARG A 120 -0.30 12.73 -20.69
CA ARG A 120 0.00 12.84 -22.12
C ARG A 120 -0.22 11.52 -22.85
N GLY A 121 -0.78 11.58 -24.05
CA GLY A 121 -0.96 10.38 -24.88
C GLY A 121 -1.76 9.25 -24.21
N THR A 122 -1.68 8.06 -24.81
CA THR A 122 -2.27 6.84 -24.28
C THR A 122 -1.30 5.69 -24.47
N VAL A 123 -1.17 4.83 -23.46
CA VAL A 123 -0.42 3.59 -23.54
C VAL A 123 -1.39 2.42 -23.60
N ALA A 124 -0.99 1.36 -24.28
CA ALA A 124 -1.72 0.11 -24.25
C ALA A 124 -0.91 -0.90 -23.44
N VAL A 125 -1.47 -1.31 -22.30
CA VAL A 125 -0.86 -2.22 -21.33
C VAL A 125 -1.89 -3.28 -20.96
N TRP A 126 -1.49 -4.55 -20.98
CA TRP A 126 -2.35 -5.70 -20.67
C TRP A 126 -3.72 -5.69 -21.38
N GLY A 127 -3.77 -5.24 -22.64
CA GLY A 127 -4.98 -5.19 -23.45
C GLY A 127 -5.93 -4.01 -23.15
N ALA A 128 -5.59 -3.15 -22.17
CA ALA A 128 -6.31 -1.92 -21.87
C ALA A 128 -5.58 -0.70 -22.44
N ARG A 129 -6.34 0.31 -22.88
CA ARG A 129 -5.80 1.62 -23.27
C ARG A 129 -6.02 2.61 -22.14
N GLU A 130 -4.93 3.12 -21.59
CA GLU A 130 -4.95 4.02 -20.44
C GLU A 130 -4.20 5.31 -20.77
N ARG A 131 -4.64 6.44 -20.21
CA ARG A 131 -3.92 7.71 -20.39
C ARG A 131 -2.70 7.71 -19.49
N LEU A 132 -1.53 7.84 -20.09
CA LEU A 132 -0.28 7.84 -19.35
C LEU A 132 -0.31 8.96 -18.30
N TRP A 133 0.11 8.60 -17.09
CA TRP A 133 0.03 9.39 -15.87
C TRP A 133 -1.35 9.70 -15.33
N ARG A 134 -2.34 10.06 -16.16
CA ARG A 134 -3.68 10.41 -15.65
C ARG A 134 -4.35 9.25 -14.93
N ASP A 135 -4.24 8.07 -15.54
CA ASP A 135 -4.91 6.85 -15.10
C ASP A 135 -3.95 5.93 -14.29
N LEU A 136 -2.68 6.33 -14.15
CA LEU A 136 -1.61 5.57 -13.48
C LEU A 136 -1.57 4.10 -13.94
N PRO A 137 -1.24 3.85 -15.22
CA PRO A 137 -1.38 2.53 -15.82
C PRO A 137 -0.58 1.46 -15.09
N LEU A 138 -1.10 0.24 -14.97
CA LEU A 138 -0.53 -0.89 -14.20
C LEU A 138 -0.47 -0.73 -12.67
N LEU A 139 -0.56 0.47 -12.10
CA LEU A 139 -0.37 0.68 -10.65
C LEU A 139 -1.31 -0.17 -9.79
N SER A 140 -2.59 -0.30 -10.20
CA SER A 140 -3.55 -1.14 -9.47
C SER A 140 -3.18 -2.64 -9.50
N GLY A 141 -2.40 -3.07 -10.49
CA GLY A 141 -1.81 -4.42 -10.56
C GLY A 141 -0.83 -4.66 -9.41
N PHE A 142 0.16 -3.79 -9.32
CA PHE A 142 1.20 -3.84 -8.29
C PHE A 142 0.65 -3.63 -6.88
N VAL A 143 -0.31 -2.70 -6.71
CA VAL A 143 -0.97 -2.47 -5.42
C VAL A 143 -1.72 -3.72 -4.95
N ARG A 144 -2.42 -4.42 -5.86
CA ARG A 144 -3.09 -5.68 -5.51
C ARG A 144 -2.10 -6.73 -5.01
N GLU A 145 -0.95 -6.86 -5.66
CA GLU A 145 0.07 -7.85 -5.31
C GLU A 145 0.72 -7.53 -3.96
N ALA A 146 1.04 -6.26 -3.71
CA ALA A 146 1.57 -5.82 -2.43
C ALA A 146 0.54 -5.81 -1.28
N TRP A 147 -0.76 -5.81 -1.59
CA TRP A 147 -1.82 -5.83 -0.57
C TRP A 147 -2.02 -7.20 0.08
N ILE A 148 -1.48 -8.28 -0.50
CA ILE A 148 -1.61 -9.64 0.02
C ILE A 148 -1.24 -9.67 1.52
N ASP A 149 -2.14 -10.24 2.33
CA ASP A 149 -1.97 -10.33 3.78
C ASP A 149 -0.71 -11.16 4.10
N PRO A 150 0.23 -10.65 4.93
CA PRO A 150 1.43 -11.39 5.32
C PRO A 150 1.15 -12.79 5.89
N GLU A 151 0.00 -13.01 6.53
CA GLU A 151 -0.39 -14.36 7.01
C GLU A 151 -0.69 -15.34 5.89
N SER A 152 -1.12 -14.86 4.73
CA SER A 152 -1.54 -15.73 3.62
C SER A 152 -0.38 -16.31 2.82
N ILE A 153 0.81 -15.73 2.99
CA ILE A 153 2.05 -16.12 2.29
C ILE A 153 3.11 -16.69 3.25
N GLN A 154 2.75 -16.85 4.52
CA GLN A 154 3.64 -17.40 5.52
C GLN A 154 3.96 -18.87 5.20
N ASP A 155 5.25 -19.24 5.27
CA ASP A 155 5.67 -20.63 5.18
C ASP A 155 4.90 -21.48 6.21
N GLU A 156 4.42 -22.66 5.79
CA GLU A 156 3.61 -23.53 6.65
C GLU A 156 4.32 -23.92 7.96
N ASP A 157 5.66 -23.85 7.95
CA ASP A 157 6.54 -24.17 9.07
C ASP A 157 6.94 -22.94 9.92
N ALA A 158 6.64 -21.71 9.49
CA ALA A 158 6.99 -20.52 10.26
C ALA A 158 6.08 -20.36 11.48
N GLU A 159 6.67 -20.24 12.67
CA GLU A 159 5.91 -20.07 13.92
C GLU A 159 5.20 -18.71 14.03
N CYS A 160 5.74 -17.66 13.39
CA CYS A 160 5.15 -16.34 13.37
C CYS A 160 5.55 -15.55 12.11
N ILE A 161 4.71 -14.58 11.75
CA ILE A 161 5.00 -13.63 10.67
C ILE A 161 6.23 -12.81 11.05
N ASN A 162 7.11 -12.59 10.08
CA ASN A 162 8.24 -11.69 10.25
C ASN A 162 7.76 -10.31 10.69
N PHE A 163 8.41 -9.76 11.72
CA PHE A 163 8.10 -8.43 12.23
C PHE A 163 8.17 -7.38 11.12
N ASN A 164 9.20 -7.41 10.27
CA ASN A 164 9.41 -6.43 9.22
C ASN A 164 8.25 -6.41 8.20
N ASP A 165 7.78 -7.58 7.78
CA ASP A 165 6.67 -7.73 6.81
C ASP A 165 5.38 -7.07 7.32
N ARG A 166 5.12 -7.14 8.64
CA ARG A 166 3.96 -6.47 9.25
C ARG A 166 4.09 -4.94 9.17
N TYR A 167 5.27 -4.39 9.44
CA TYR A 167 5.50 -2.94 9.36
C TYR A 167 5.41 -2.45 7.92
N GLU A 168 6.01 -3.18 6.97
CA GLU A 168 5.94 -2.88 5.56
C GLU A 168 4.49 -2.84 5.07
N TRP A 169 3.69 -3.83 5.46
CA TRP A 169 2.28 -3.90 5.10
C TRP A 169 1.44 -2.78 5.74
N ILE A 170 1.71 -2.39 7.00
CA ILE A 170 1.07 -1.24 7.65
C ILE A 170 1.37 0.07 6.88
N ASN A 171 2.64 0.30 6.57
CA ASN A 171 3.13 1.49 5.88
C ASN A 171 2.51 1.61 4.48
N PHE A 172 2.53 0.50 3.75
CA PHE A 172 1.89 0.38 2.44
C PHE A 172 0.38 0.68 2.50
N ASN A 173 -0.36 0.07 3.44
CA ASN A 173 -1.80 0.32 3.55
C ASN A 173 -2.12 1.78 3.90
N ALA A 174 -1.29 2.43 4.72
CA ALA A 174 -1.45 3.86 5.00
C ALA A 174 -1.27 4.71 3.75
N PHE A 175 -0.25 4.42 2.94
CA PHE A 175 -0.05 5.06 1.64
C PHE A 175 -1.25 4.90 0.72
N VAL A 176 -1.71 3.66 0.52
CA VAL A 176 -2.85 3.30 -0.33
C VAL A 176 -4.13 4.02 0.12
N ALA A 177 -4.36 4.12 1.43
CA ALA A 177 -5.48 4.86 1.99
C ALA A 177 -5.39 6.38 1.67
N ARG A 178 -4.21 7.00 1.77
CA ARG A 178 -4.01 8.42 1.37
C ARG A 178 -4.26 8.65 -0.12
N VAL A 179 -3.75 7.76 -0.97
CA VAL A 179 -3.97 7.80 -2.43
C VAL A 179 -5.47 7.70 -2.77
N THR A 180 -6.19 6.81 -2.08
CA THR A 180 -7.65 6.63 -2.23
C THR A 180 -8.42 7.88 -1.79
N ASN A 181 -8.04 8.49 -0.67
CA ASN A 181 -8.67 9.71 -0.15
C ASN A 181 -8.61 10.88 -1.13
N LEU A 182 -7.50 11.01 -1.85
CA LEU A 182 -7.31 12.06 -2.86
C LEU A 182 -7.97 11.74 -4.21
N GLY A 183 -8.60 10.56 -4.35
CA GLY A 183 -9.24 10.14 -5.59
C GLY A 183 -8.23 9.98 -6.74
N LEU A 184 -7.01 9.58 -6.42
CA LEU A 184 -6.02 9.23 -7.45
C LEU A 184 -6.38 7.91 -8.11
N THR A 185 -6.84 6.98 -7.28
CA THR A 185 -7.40 5.67 -7.63
C THR A 185 -8.61 5.41 -6.73
N ASN A 186 -9.48 4.46 -7.12
CA ASN A 186 -10.56 4.01 -6.26
C ASN A 186 -10.26 2.61 -5.71
N TRP A 187 -9.84 2.55 -4.46
CA TRP A 187 -9.59 1.29 -3.75
C TRP A 187 -10.46 1.13 -2.51
N THR A 188 -11.66 1.73 -2.48
CA THR A 188 -12.60 1.65 -1.34
C THR A 188 -13.02 0.22 -1.01
N VAL A 189 -13.11 -0.66 -2.00
CA VAL A 189 -13.34 -2.11 -1.81
C VAL A 189 -12.24 -2.72 -0.95
N TRP A 190 -10.97 -2.44 -1.25
CA TRP A 190 -9.80 -2.92 -0.50
C TRP A 190 -9.82 -2.38 0.93
N GLY A 191 -10.21 -1.11 1.10
CA GLY A 191 -10.40 -0.52 2.43
C GLY A 191 -11.45 -1.24 3.26
N MET A 192 -12.59 -1.61 2.66
CA MET A 192 -13.61 -2.39 3.38
C MET A 192 -13.15 -3.80 3.73
N ILE A 193 -12.35 -4.44 2.88
CA ILE A 193 -11.76 -5.75 3.22
C ILE A 193 -10.76 -5.60 4.37
N GLY A 194 -9.93 -4.55 4.36
CA GLY A 194 -8.99 -4.25 5.45
C GLY A 194 -9.70 -3.96 6.78
N ILE A 195 -10.77 -3.16 6.75
CA ILE A 195 -11.61 -2.87 7.92
C ILE A 195 -12.24 -4.15 8.46
N ARG A 196 -12.82 -4.98 7.58
CA ARG A 196 -13.35 -6.30 7.96
C ARG A 196 -12.28 -7.14 8.63
N ALA A 197 -11.10 -7.26 8.02
CA ALA A 197 -10.01 -8.09 8.55
C ALA A 197 -9.54 -7.63 9.94
N GLY A 198 -9.47 -6.31 10.18
CA GLY A 198 -9.01 -5.73 11.45
C GLY A 198 -10.08 -5.55 12.52
N LEU A 199 -11.37 -5.57 12.20
CA LEU A 199 -12.46 -5.43 13.17
C LEU A 199 -13.27 -6.71 13.37
N GLU A 200 -13.51 -7.45 12.28
CA GLU A 200 -14.37 -8.64 12.28
C GLU A 200 -13.56 -9.95 12.20
N GLY A 201 -12.30 -9.90 11.78
CA GLY A 201 -11.42 -11.07 11.61
C GLY A 201 -11.33 -11.62 10.17
N GLY A 202 -10.42 -12.59 9.97
CA GLY A 202 -10.12 -13.26 8.67
C GLY A 202 -11.33 -13.99 8.05
N ALA A 203 -11.19 -14.46 6.80
CA ALA A 203 -12.28 -15.00 5.96
C ALA A 203 -13.22 -16.02 6.65
N PRO A 204 -14.50 -16.13 6.23
CA PRO A 204 -15.41 -17.17 6.70
C PRO A 204 -15.10 -18.48 5.96
N GLU A 205 -13.90 -19.06 6.13
CA GLU A 205 -13.63 -20.41 5.65
C GLU A 205 -12.82 -21.20 6.68
N SER A 206 -13.33 -22.40 6.95
CA SER A 206 -13.09 -23.31 8.06
C SER A 206 -11.65 -23.79 8.28
N SER A 207 -10.67 -23.36 7.47
CA SER A 207 -9.36 -24.00 7.44
C SER A 207 -8.50 -23.72 8.68
N SER A 208 -8.52 -22.51 9.25
CA SER A 208 -7.70 -22.22 10.45
C SER A 208 -8.28 -22.87 11.71
N VAL A 209 -9.61 -23.03 11.77
CA VAL A 209 -10.32 -23.69 12.87
C VAL A 209 -10.13 -25.20 12.78
N GLU A 210 -10.29 -25.81 11.60
CA GLU A 210 -10.05 -27.24 11.39
C GLU A 210 -8.57 -27.59 11.61
N LYS A 211 -7.62 -26.81 11.06
CA LYS A 211 -6.18 -27.04 11.26
C LYS A 211 -5.76 -26.85 12.72
N GLY A 212 -6.33 -25.88 13.44
CA GLY A 212 -6.08 -25.68 14.88
C GLY A 212 -6.64 -26.82 15.74
N ILE A 213 -7.82 -27.34 15.40
CA ILE A 213 -8.45 -28.47 16.09
C ILE A 213 -7.68 -29.77 15.85
N GLU A 214 -7.22 -30.03 14.62
CA GLU A 214 -6.49 -31.24 14.24
C GLU A 214 -5.11 -31.29 14.92
N LYS A 215 -4.38 -30.18 14.92
CA LYS A 215 -3.05 -30.05 15.57
C LYS A 215 -3.15 -30.07 17.11
N GLY A 216 -4.27 -29.60 17.68
CA GLY A 216 -4.57 -29.67 19.12
C GLY A 216 -4.95 -31.08 19.59
N MET A 217 -5.68 -31.85 18.76
CA MET A 217 -6.01 -33.25 19.01
C MET A 217 -4.78 -34.16 19.03
N GLU A 218 -3.79 -33.93 18.16
CA GLU A 218 -2.54 -34.70 18.17
C GLU A 218 -1.70 -34.50 19.45
N LYS A 219 -1.80 -33.32 20.09
CA LYS A 219 -0.97 -32.97 21.25
C LYS A 219 -1.64 -33.20 22.61
N GLY A 220 -2.88 -33.70 22.65
CA GLY A 220 -3.58 -34.01 23.91
C GLY A 220 -3.77 -32.79 24.82
N ILE A 221 -3.77 -31.58 24.27
CA ILE A 221 -3.89 -30.34 25.05
C ILE A 221 -5.38 -30.09 25.30
N GLU A 222 -5.74 -30.10 26.58
CA GLU A 222 -7.07 -29.76 27.07
C GLU A 222 -7.42 -28.32 26.64
N LYS A 223 -8.66 -28.15 26.17
CA LYS A 223 -9.27 -26.96 25.54
C LYS A 223 -8.86 -25.61 26.13
N ASP A 224 -7.75 -25.06 25.63
CA ASP A 224 -7.59 -23.61 25.49
C ASP A 224 -7.86 -23.31 24.02
N PHE A 225 -9.10 -22.91 23.71
CA PHE A 225 -9.40 -22.31 22.42
C PHE A 225 -8.43 -21.14 22.23
N PRO A 226 -7.69 -21.03 21.11
CA PRO A 226 -6.95 -19.81 20.85
C PRO A 226 -7.99 -18.69 20.83
N GLU A 227 -7.90 -17.82 21.83
CA GLU A 227 -8.63 -16.56 21.84
C GLU A 227 -8.40 -15.95 20.46
N TYR A 228 -9.49 -15.79 19.69
CA TYR A 228 -9.46 -15.26 18.32
C TYR A 228 -9.04 -13.78 18.42
N SER A 229 -7.76 -13.57 18.69
CA SER A 229 -7.15 -12.28 18.85
C SER A 229 -6.86 -11.78 17.44
N ILE A 230 -7.53 -10.71 17.06
CA ILE A 230 -7.20 -10.02 15.82
C ILE A 230 -5.77 -9.51 15.98
N PRO A 231 -4.84 -9.88 15.07
CA PRO A 231 -3.48 -9.38 15.12
C PRO A 231 -3.46 -7.85 15.12
N GLU A 232 -2.68 -7.25 16.02
CA GLU A 232 -2.62 -5.80 16.23
C GLU A 232 -2.38 -5.01 14.93
N TYR A 233 -1.53 -5.54 14.03
CA TYR A 233 -1.23 -4.89 12.76
C TYR A 233 -2.47 -4.78 11.83
N LYS A 234 -3.41 -5.73 11.87
CA LYS A 234 -4.67 -5.67 11.12
C LYS A 234 -5.59 -4.59 11.67
N LEU A 235 -5.63 -4.44 13.00
CA LEU A 235 -6.36 -3.36 13.65
C LEU A 235 -5.79 -1.98 13.29
N ILE A 236 -4.46 -1.86 13.22
CA ILE A 236 -3.77 -0.64 12.75
C ILE A 236 -4.15 -0.35 11.29
N VAL A 237 -4.12 -1.34 10.41
CA VAL A 237 -4.53 -1.17 9.00
C VAL A 237 -5.99 -0.76 8.87
N ALA A 238 -6.92 -1.40 9.59
CA ALA A 238 -8.32 -0.99 9.63
C ALA A 238 -8.46 0.48 10.08
N SER A 239 -7.72 0.88 11.12
CA SER A 239 -7.70 2.25 11.62
C SER A 239 -7.19 3.23 10.56
N HIS A 240 -6.14 2.88 9.81
CA HIS A 240 -5.65 3.71 8.70
C HIS A 240 -6.69 3.90 7.59
N TRP A 241 -7.39 2.83 7.19
CA TRP A 241 -8.45 2.94 6.18
C TRP A 241 -9.59 3.84 6.65
N ILE A 242 -10.00 3.74 7.92
CA ILE A 242 -11.04 4.61 8.50
C ILE A 242 -10.57 6.06 8.57
N LEU A 243 -9.38 6.31 9.14
CA LEU A 243 -8.89 7.67 9.41
C LEU A 243 -8.42 8.41 8.17
N LEU A 244 -7.73 7.71 7.26
CA LEU A 244 -7.12 8.33 6.08
C LEU A 244 -8.05 8.30 4.88
N ALA A 245 -8.86 7.24 4.70
CA ALA A 245 -9.72 7.04 3.53
C ALA A 245 -11.22 6.92 3.88
N GLY A 246 -11.64 7.28 5.09
CA GLY A 246 -13.04 7.13 5.49
C GLY A 246 -14.01 7.95 4.64
N LYS A 247 -13.60 9.13 4.15
CA LYS A 247 -14.45 9.97 3.29
C LYS A 247 -14.87 9.29 1.98
N PRO A 248 -13.96 8.79 1.13
CA PRO A 248 -14.36 8.07 -0.07
C PRO A 248 -15.06 6.74 0.24
N ILE A 249 -14.68 6.03 1.30
CA ILE A 249 -15.37 4.78 1.69
C ILE A 249 -16.83 5.07 2.06
N PHE A 250 -17.08 6.06 2.91
CA PHE A 250 -18.42 6.52 3.27
C PHE A 250 -19.22 6.95 2.04
N ARG A 251 -18.60 7.73 1.12
CA ARG A 251 -19.26 8.14 -0.12
C ARG A 251 -19.66 6.95 -0.98
N ASP A 252 -18.80 5.95 -1.08
CA ASP A 252 -19.05 4.76 -1.91
C ASP A 252 -19.97 3.75 -1.20
N ALA A 253 -20.21 3.88 0.12
CA ALA A 253 -21.21 3.10 0.86
C ALA A 253 -22.65 3.33 0.39
N PHE A 254 -22.89 4.39 -0.38
CA PHE A 254 -24.16 4.66 -1.07
C PHE A 254 -24.26 4.01 -2.46
N ARG A 255 -23.23 3.28 -2.90
CA ARG A 255 -23.10 2.66 -4.24
C ARG A 255 -22.96 1.14 -4.16
N ALA A 256 -23.62 0.51 -3.19
CA ALA A 256 -23.51 -0.93 -2.91
C ALA A 256 -23.82 -1.83 -4.13
N ASP A 257 -24.58 -1.32 -5.09
CA ASP A 257 -25.02 -2.01 -6.30
C ASP A 257 -24.01 -2.00 -7.45
N THR A 258 -22.88 -1.32 -7.31
CA THR A 258 -21.88 -1.20 -8.39
C THR A 258 -20.80 -2.28 -8.36
N LEU A 259 -20.80 -3.15 -7.34
CA LEU A 259 -19.77 -4.18 -7.17
C LEU A 259 -20.06 -5.43 -8.02
N ASP A 260 -19.01 -6.03 -8.56
CA ASP A 260 -19.13 -7.30 -9.26
C ASP A 260 -19.27 -8.49 -8.28
N SER A 261 -19.54 -9.68 -8.83
CA SER A 261 -19.73 -10.90 -8.02
C SER A 261 -18.48 -11.31 -7.22
N ARG A 262 -17.28 -10.94 -7.67
CA ARG A 262 -16.02 -11.22 -6.96
C ARG A 262 -15.84 -10.22 -5.81
N GLU A 263 -16.06 -8.94 -6.06
CA GLU A 263 -15.97 -7.88 -5.06
C GLU A 263 -17.00 -8.07 -3.93
N LEU A 264 -18.22 -8.51 -4.27
CA LEU A 264 -19.25 -8.87 -3.28
C LEU A 264 -18.80 -10.04 -2.38
N LYS A 265 -18.11 -11.05 -2.94
CA LYS A 265 -17.58 -12.15 -2.13
C LYS A 265 -16.46 -11.68 -1.21
N MET A 266 -15.53 -10.86 -1.72
CA MET A 266 -14.41 -10.35 -0.94
C MET A 266 -14.85 -9.44 0.20
N THR A 267 -15.97 -8.73 0.01
CA THR A 267 -16.58 -7.85 1.02
C THR A 267 -17.69 -8.54 1.82
N ALA A 268 -17.70 -9.87 1.92
CA ALA A 268 -18.66 -10.58 2.76
C ALA A 268 -18.63 -10.09 4.23
N PRO A 269 -19.78 -10.06 4.93
CA PRO A 269 -19.81 -9.81 6.36
C PRO A 269 -18.93 -10.80 7.15
N GLY A 270 -18.35 -10.35 8.25
CA GLY A 270 -17.75 -11.20 9.28
C GLY A 270 -18.69 -11.38 10.48
N PRO A 271 -18.20 -11.95 11.60
CA PRO A 271 -19.00 -12.24 12.79
C PRO A 271 -19.71 -11.04 13.43
N LEU A 272 -19.15 -9.84 13.27
CA LEU A 272 -19.68 -8.62 13.90
C LEU A 272 -20.77 -7.92 13.07
N TYR A 273 -20.87 -8.21 11.78
CA TYR A 273 -21.87 -7.61 10.90
C TYR A 273 -22.74 -8.68 10.25
N ARG A 274 -24.06 -8.57 10.34
CA ARG A 274 -25.00 -9.59 9.79
C ARG A 274 -25.75 -9.12 8.54
N GLY A 275 -25.40 -7.97 7.99
CA GLY A 275 -26.05 -7.40 6.81
C GLY A 275 -25.49 -7.93 5.50
N LYS A 276 -25.76 -7.21 4.40
CA LYS A 276 -25.37 -7.62 3.05
C LYS A 276 -23.88 -7.35 2.77
N PRO A 277 -23.22 -8.14 1.91
CA PRO A 277 -21.88 -7.82 1.43
C PRO A 277 -21.82 -6.47 0.69
N GLY A 278 -20.62 -5.94 0.55
CA GLY A 278 -20.34 -4.73 -0.22
C GLY A 278 -20.08 -3.47 0.61
N LEU A 279 -20.00 -2.35 -0.10
CA LEU A 279 -19.91 -1.01 0.46
C LEU A 279 -21.33 -0.56 0.85
N CYS A 280 -21.72 -0.68 2.12
CA CYS A 280 -23.07 -0.34 2.56
C CYS A 280 -23.08 0.50 3.83
N MET A 281 -24.08 1.39 3.92
CA MET A 281 -24.21 2.37 5.00
C MET A 281 -24.38 1.76 6.38
N ASP A 282 -25.07 0.62 6.49
CA ASP A 282 -25.28 -0.03 7.79
C ASP A 282 -23.99 -0.65 8.35
N ARG A 283 -23.02 -0.96 7.47
CA ARG A 283 -21.73 -1.53 7.86
C ARG A 283 -20.69 -0.46 8.21
N TRP A 284 -20.77 0.70 7.56
CA TRP A 284 -19.88 1.83 7.82
C TRP A 284 -20.27 2.54 9.12
#